data_AF-A0A1H9PXM8-F1
#
_entry.id   AF-A0A1H9PXM8-F1
#
_cell.length_a   1.000
_cell.length_b   1.000
_cell.length_c   1.000
_cell.angle_alpha   90.00
_cell.angle_beta   90.00
_cell.angle_gamma   90.00
#
_symmetry.space_group_name_H-M   'P 1'
#
loop_
_entity.id
_entity.type
_entity.pdbx_description
1 polymer ?
#
loop_
_entity_poly.entity_id
_entity_poly.type
_entity_poly.pdbx_seq_one_letter_code
_entity_poly.pdbx_strand_id
1 'polypeptide(L)'
;MRKVTRTVADPSTEWGFRIVPATYEEAEKITGFRLDRRQNYSINREGEVEVLGVCSMECSGCSCDCSSCSYGYNAHPPAGCRECGYTGRVRMHFGYPPSPPKRKQAA
;
A
#
# COMPACT_ATOMS: atom_id res chain seq x y z
N MET A 1 12.09 -3.53 -10.59
CA MET A 1 12.76 -4.28 -9.51
C MET A 1 11.76 -4.46 -8.39
N ARG A 2 11.53 -5.70 -7.96
CA ARG A 2 10.83 -5.96 -6.69
C ARG A 2 11.74 -5.54 -5.55
N LYS A 3 11.20 -4.86 -4.55
CA LYS A 3 12.01 -4.23 -3.49
C LYS A 3 11.50 -4.68 -2.14
N VAL A 4 12.44 -5.00 -1.27
CA VAL A 4 12.23 -4.98 0.18
C VAL A 4 12.87 -3.70 0.67
N THR A 5 12.15 -2.94 1.47
CA THR A 5 12.66 -1.71 2.09
C THR A 5 12.50 -1.77 3.60
N ARG A 6 13.26 -0.96 4.33
CA ARG A 6 13.12 -0.81 5.78
C ARG A 6 12.99 0.67 6.13
N THR A 7 12.10 0.97 7.06
CA THR A 7 12.01 2.29 7.66
C THR A 7 12.97 2.36 8.85
N VAL A 8 13.88 3.35 8.84
CA VAL A 8 14.87 3.57 9.89
C VAL A 8 14.65 4.95 10.48
N ALA A 9 14.67 5.05 11.81
CA ALA A 9 14.60 6.34 12.49
C ALA A 9 15.79 7.22 12.08
N ASP A 10 15.51 8.45 11.67
CA ASP A 10 16.50 9.41 11.23
C ASP A 10 16.05 10.82 11.62
N PRO A 11 16.49 11.33 12.78
CA PRO A 11 16.06 12.63 13.29
C PRO A 11 16.55 13.81 12.43
N SER A 12 17.46 13.58 11.48
CA SER A 12 17.94 14.62 10.56
C SER A 12 16.96 14.89 9.40
N THR A 13 15.94 14.04 9.22
CA THR A 13 14.92 14.18 8.18
C THR A 13 13.67 14.88 8.72
N GLU A 14 12.94 15.59 7.85
CA GLU A 14 11.68 16.28 8.17
C GLU A 14 10.68 15.38 8.93
N TRP A 15 10.60 14.11 8.54
CA TRP A 15 9.64 13.15 9.08
C TRP A 15 10.22 12.26 10.19
N GLY A 16 11.49 12.47 10.57
CA GLY A 16 12.16 11.69 11.61
C GLY A 16 12.47 10.23 11.22
N PHE A 17 12.39 9.89 9.94
CA PHE A 17 12.72 8.58 9.40
C PHE A 17 13.14 8.64 7.93
N ARG A 18 13.88 7.63 7.49
CA ARG A 18 14.18 7.39 6.08
C ARG A 18 13.89 5.96 5.67
N ILE A 19 13.65 5.77 4.38
CA ILE A 19 13.44 4.46 3.77
C ILE A 19 14.76 4.01 3.14
N VAL A 20 15.26 2.83 3.53
CA VAL A 20 16.48 2.24 3.00
C VAL A 20 16.19 0.90 2.31
N PRO A 21 17.01 0.46 1.36
CA PRO A 21 16.94 -0.90 0.83
C PRO A 21 17.11 -1.94 1.95
N ALA A 22 16.37 -3.03 1.86
CA ALA A 22 16.52 -4.22 2.70
C ALA A 22 16.46 -5.48 1.82
N THR A 23 16.68 -6.64 2.42
CA THR A 23 16.73 -7.92 1.72
C THR A 23 15.53 -8.80 2.05
N TYR A 24 15.25 -9.76 1.17
CA TYR A 24 14.24 -10.77 1.47
C TYR A 24 14.69 -11.69 2.61
N GLU A 25 15.98 -11.97 2.71
CA GLU A 25 16.54 -12.81 3.76
C GLU A 25 16.30 -12.20 5.16
N GLU A 26 16.40 -10.87 5.28
CA GLU A 26 16.03 -10.16 6.51
C GLU A 26 14.53 -10.26 6.80
N ALA A 27 13.68 -10.04 5.80
CA ALA A 27 12.23 -10.08 5.97
C ALA A 27 11.71 -11.52 6.27
N GLU A 28 12.33 -12.54 5.68
CA GLU A 28 12.00 -13.96 5.90
C GLU A 28 12.42 -14.42 7.30
N LYS A 29 13.52 -13.87 7.85
CA LYS A 29 13.90 -14.10 9.26
C LYS A 29 12.85 -13.57 10.23
N ILE A 30 12.24 -12.42 9.93
CA ILE A 30 11.19 -11.83 10.77
C ILE A 30 9.89 -12.62 10.67
N THR A 31 9.49 -12.98 9.45
CA THR A 31 8.19 -13.64 9.19
C THR A 31 8.22 -15.14 9.49
N GLY A 32 9.39 -15.77 9.47
CA GLY A 32 9.54 -17.21 9.71
C GLY A 32 9.09 -18.10 8.55
N PHE A 33 8.80 -17.52 7.38
CA PHE A 33 8.46 -18.27 6.17
C PHE A 33 8.99 -17.58 4.92
N ARG A 34 9.04 -18.34 3.81
CA ARG A 34 9.49 -17.83 2.52
C ARG A 34 8.46 -16.87 1.92
N LEU A 35 8.88 -15.66 1.61
CA LEU A 35 8.04 -14.62 1.04
C LEU A 35 7.85 -14.79 -0.47
N ASP A 36 6.69 -14.40 -0.98
CA ASP A 36 6.42 -14.39 -2.42
C ASP A 36 7.30 -13.33 -3.11
N ARG A 37 8.20 -13.78 -3.98
CA ARG A 37 9.15 -12.93 -4.72
C ARG A 37 8.51 -12.12 -5.85
N ARG A 38 7.19 -12.17 -6.00
CA ARG A 38 6.40 -11.33 -6.92
C ARG A 38 5.90 -10.04 -6.27
N GLN A 39 5.87 -10.01 -4.94
CA GLN A 39 5.37 -8.88 -4.15
C GLN A 39 6.51 -7.95 -3.70
N ASN A 40 6.15 -6.72 -3.36
CA ASN A 40 7.02 -5.76 -2.70
C ASN A 40 6.74 -5.76 -1.20
N TYR A 41 7.77 -5.55 -0.38
CA TYR A 41 7.64 -5.61 1.07
C TYR A 41 8.30 -4.40 1.74
N SER A 42 7.80 -4.04 2.92
CA SER A 42 8.43 -3.09 3.82
C SER A 42 8.57 -3.66 5.22
N ILE A 43 9.72 -3.43 5.85
CA ILE A 43 9.91 -3.62 7.29
C ILE A 43 9.59 -2.27 7.95
N ASN A 44 8.53 -2.20 8.75
CA ASN A 44 8.07 -0.99 9.40
C ASN A 44 8.96 -0.59 10.61
N ARG A 45 8.65 0.51 11.28
CA ARG A 45 9.45 1.02 12.42
C ARG A 45 9.42 0.08 13.63
N GLU A 46 8.38 -0.73 13.75
CA GLU A 46 8.19 -1.72 14.81
C GLU A 46 8.91 -3.03 14.48
N GLY A 47 9.52 -3.13 13.30
CA GLY A 47 10.25 -4.31 12.84
C GLY A 47 9.37 -5.38 12.21
N GLU A 48 8.09 -5.09 11.95
CA GLU A 48 7.17 -6.01 11.31
C GLU A 48 7.28 -5.93 9.78
N VAL A 49 7.00 -7.04 9.10
CA VAL A 49 7.00 -7.11 7.64
C VAL A 49 5.59 -6.92 7.11
N GLU A 50 5.45 -6.00 6.16
CA GLU A 50 4.21 -5.73 5.44
C GLU A 50 4.41 -5.95 3.95
N VAL A 51 3.37 -6.44 3.27
CA VAL A 51 3.25 -6.40 1.82
C VAL A 51 2.79 -5.02 1.41
N LEU A 52 3.45 -4.43 0.41
CA LEU A 52 3.06 -3.15 -0.17
C LEU A 52 2.02 -3.37 -1.27
N GLY A 53 0.76 -3.17 -0.91
CA GLY A 53 -0.38 -3.15 -1.81
C GLY A 53 -0.53 -1.81 -2.52
N VAL A 54 -1.08 -1.87 -3.73
CA VAL A 54 -1.52 -0.69 -4.49
C VAL A 54 -2.91 -0.95 -5.01
N CYS A 55 -3.86 -0.06 -4.70
CA CYS A 55 -5.18 -0.06 -5.31
C CYS A 55 -5.49 1.29 -5.95
N SER A 56 -6.41 1.28 -6.92
CA SER A 56 -6.98 2.50 -7.47
C SER A 56 -8.31 2.76 -6.78
N MET A 57 -8.39 3.91 -6.10
CA MET A 57 -9.58 4.36 -5.38
C MET A 57 -10.18 5.57 -6.08
N GLU A 58 -11.46 5.83 -5.83
CA GLU A 58 -12.08 7.10 -6.24
C GLU A 58 -11.44 8.26 -5.47
N CYS A 59 -11.28 9.39 -6.15
CA CYS A 59 -10.79 10.59 -5.49
C CYS A 59 -11.88 11.18 -4.58
N SER A 60 -11.56 11.36 -3.30
CA SER A 60 -12.48 11.93 -2.30
C SER A 60 -12.96 13.34 -2.67
N GLY A 61 -12.13 14.12 -3.38
CA GLY A 61 -12.48 15.46 -3.88
C GLY A 61 -13.35 15.45 -5.14
N CYS A 62 -13.68 14.28 -5.69
CA CYS A 62 -14.56 14.12 -6.85
C CYS A 62 -15.97 13.69 -6.46
N SER A 63 -16.47 14.15 -5.31
CA SER A 63 -17.91 14.12 -5.04
C SER A 63 -18.62 14.94 -6.11
N CYS A 64 -19.68 14.39 -6.71
CA CYS A 64 -20.35 15.06 -7.82
C CYS A 64 -20.79 16.48 -7.45
N ASP A 65 -20.61 17.39 -8.39
CA ASP A 65 -21.04 18.79 -8.39
C ASP A 65 -22.53 18.94 -8.79
N CYS A 66 -23.27 17.82 -8.84
CA CYS A 66 -24.72 17.81 -8.96
C CYS A 66 -25.37 18.13 -7.60
N SER A 67 -25.93 19.32 -7.49
CA SER A 67 -26.77 19.78 -6.36
C SER A 67 -28.02 18.93 -6.05
N SER A 68 -28.27 17.86 -6.82
CA SER A 68 -29.48 17.03 -6.78
C SER A 68 -29.24 15.52 -6.73
N CYS A 69 -28.00 15.03 -6.50
CA CYS A 69 -27.77 13.60 -6.37
C CYS A 69 -28.22 13.03 -5.02
N SER A 70 -29.53 12.81 -4.90
CA SER A 70 -30.15 12.01 -3.83
C SER A 70 -29.90 10.50 -3.98
N TYR A 71 -29.11 10.06 -4.96
CA TYR A 71 -28.88 8.65 -5.32
C TYR A 71 -27.41 8.21 -5.16
N GLY A 72 -26.86 8.38 -3.95
CA GLY A 72 -25.73 7.57 -3.47
C GLY A 72 -24.37 7.73 -4.17
N TYR A 73 -23.34 7.20 -3.50
CA TYR A 73 -22.00 7.00 -4.07
C TYR A 73 -22.10 6.18 -5.37
N ASN A 74 -21.36 6.56 -6.43
CA ASN A 74 -21.25 5.90 -7.75
C ASN A 74 -22.38 6.12 -8.78
N ALA A 75 -23.25 7.13 -8.63
CA ALA A 75 -24.28 7.40 -9.65
C ALA A 75 -23.68 7.80 -11.02
N HIS A 76 -22.52 8.47 -11.03
CA HIS A 76 -21.88 9.01 -12.23
C HIS A 76 -20.36 8.82 -12.16
N PRO A 77 -19.65 8.74 -13.31
CA PRO A 77 -18.19 8.76 -13.34
C PRO A 77 -17.66 10.03 -12.64
N PRO A 78 -16.68 9.92 -11.74
CA PRO A 78 -16.11 11.08 -11.07
C PRO A 78 -15.50 12.03 -12.10
N ALA A 79 -15.95 13.29 -12.12
CA ALA A 79 -15.55 14.30 -13.10
C ALA A 79 -14.06 14.68 -13.03
N GLY A 80 -13.36 14.27 -11.96
CA GLY A 80 -11.93 14.50 -11.78
C GLY A 80 -11.62 15.91 -11.30
N CYS A 81 -10.92 16.04 -10.17
CA CYS A 81 -10.42 17.30 -9.63
C CYS A 81 -8.89 17.41 -9.77
N ARG A 82 -8.34 18.57 -9.40
CA ARG A 82 -6.89 18.83 -9.44
C ARG A 82 -6.07 17.83 -8.61
N GLU A 83 -6.60 17.35 -7.48
CA GLU A 83 -5.91 16.41 -6.59
C GLU A 83 -5.63 15.05 -7.26
N CYS A 84 -6.51 14.64 -8.16
CA CYS A 84 -6.38 13.38 -8.91
C CYS A 84 -5.91 13.57 -10.36
N GLY A 85 -5.46 14.78 -10.72
CA GLY A 85 -5.06 15.11 -12.09
C GLY A 85 -6.20 14.97 -13.11
N TYR A 86 -7.43 15.27 -12.71
CA TYR A 86 -8.65 15.19 -13.53
C TYR A 86 -9.04 13.78 -14.00
N THR A 87 -8.55 12.72 -13.32
CA THR A 87 -8.88 11.33 -13.68
C THR A 87 -10.02 10.73 -12.88
N GLY A 88 -10.43 11.40 -11.79
CA GLY A 88 -11.42 10.90 -10.84
C GLY A 88 -10.91 9.77 -9.94
N ARG A 89 -9.65 9.35 -10.09
CA ARG A 89 -9.07 8.21 -9.36
C ARG A 89 -7.68 8.53 -8.82
N VAL A 90 -7.36 7.94 -7.67
CA VAL A 90 -6.04 8.04 -7.05
C VAL A 90 -5.46 6.66 -6.81
N ARG A 91 -4.12 6.54 -6.86
CA ARG A 91 -3.42 5.34 -6.42
C ARG A 91 -3.18 5.42 -4.92
N MET A 92 -3.75 4.48 -4.19
CA MET A 92 -3.51 4.34 -2.76
C MET A 92 -2.52 3.21 -2.53
N HIS A 93 -1.48 3.51 -1.74
CA HIS A 93 -0.51 2.54 -1.28
C HIS A 93 -0.84 2.17 0.17
N PHE A 94 -0.81 0.88 0.50
CA PHE A 94 -1.10 0.41 1.86
C PHE A 94 -0.26 -0.82 2.21
N GLY A 95 0.07 -0.96 3.49
CA GLY A 95 0.72 -2.13 4.06
C GLY A 95 -0.32 -3.14 4.55
N TYR A 96 -0.07 -4.44 4.38
CA TYR A 96 -0.86 -5.50 5.01
C TYR A 96 0.03 -6.70 5.36
N PRO A 97 -0.32 -7.49 6.39
CA PRO A 97 0.53 -8.59 6.83
C PRO A 97 0.69 -9.66 5.74
N PRO A 98 1.91 -10.21 5.55
CA PRO A 98 2.16 -11.27 4.59
C PRO A 98 1.45 -12.55 5.00
N SER A 99 0.86 -13.23 4.02
CA SER A 99 0.19 -14.51 4.25
C SER A 99 1.20 -15.66 4.24
N PRO A 100 1.15 -16.56 5.24
CA PRO A 100 1.92 -17.80 5.20
C PRO A 100 1.55 -18.63 3.97
N PRO A 101 2.48 -19.42 3.40
CA PRO A 101 2.15 -20.32 2.30
C PRO A 101 1.05 -21.29 2.74
N LYS A 102 0.05 -21.50 1.87
CA LYS A 102 -0.98 -22.50 2.11
C LYS A 102 -0.31 -23.87 2.25
N ARG A 103 -0.35 -24.48 3.44
CA ARG A 103 0.00 -25.90 3.59
C ARG A 103 -0.96 -26.69 2.71
N LYS A 104 -0.42 -27.50 1.78
CA LYS A 104 -1.22 -28.58 1.19
C LYS A 104 -1.63 -29.48 2.35
N GLN A 105 -2.92 -29.67 2.57
CA GLN A 105 -3.39 -30.74 3.45
C GLN A 105 -2.81 -32.04 2.89
N ALA A 106 -2.16 -32.84 3.73
CA ALA A 106 -1.74 -34.18 3.34
C ALA A 106 -3.02 -34.95 2.97
N ALA A 107 -3.04 -35.45 1.73
CA ALA A 107 -4.05 -36.39 1.25
C ALA A 107 -3.90 -37.73 1.96
#